data_AF-A0A651F3U0-F1
#
_entry.id   AF-A0A651F3U0-F1
#
_cell.length_a   1.000
_cell.length_b   1.000
_cell.length_c   1.000
_cell.angle_alpha   90.00
_cell.angle_beta   90.00
_cell.angle_gamma   90.00
#
_symmetry.space_group_name_H-M   'P 1'
#
loop_
_entity.id
_entity.type
_entity.pdbx_description
1 polymer ?
#
loop_
_entity_poly.entity_id
_entity_poly.type
_entity_poly.pdbx_seq_one_letter_code
_entity_poly.pdbx_strand_id
1 'polypeptide(L)'
;MRLLIIFMLLFLSSHSAKAQCCPYINGVTILPANPAATDTVRVVMNVTTPSQGSFIGATHSTSGMQISVSACYFSGMLPALQNYVDTLTLGVLPVGTYTLHFTARQSANATYCQPVDSTQINIGFTVGASQTPPPCCIVIEDLQLIPANVVADTQEIQLRAEIQMPAMASLHSHFVQVLGDTIRVETCFLTDTISLVNSQVDTFDLGTVNKGSYIVQFVANQGSSSAGNCVLAISKDTAYTSLDVAGPISVERFLTTPIQVYPNPFNDWVVIENYIGDYFLFDLKGIMLRHGHVTYKDEKIFFDELKSGLYILKLESIVKKIVKQ
;
A
#
# COMPACT_ATOMS: atom_id res chain seq x y z
N MET A 1 15.70 10.31 52.62
CA MET A 1 14.77 9.55 51.75
C MET A 1 14.45 10.25 50.42
N ARG A 2 14.10 11.55 50.39
CA ARG A 2 13.81 12.29 49.13
C ARG A 2 14.97 12.35 48.12
N LEU A 3 16.23 12.44 48.59
CA LEU A 3 17.41 12.49 47.70
C LEU A 3 17.68 11.14 46.98
N LEU A 4 17.29 10.01 47.59
CA LEU A 4 17.53 8.68 47.05
C LEU A 4 16.56 8.35 45.89
N ILE A 5 15.34 8.90 45.93
CA ILE A 5 14.33 8.72 44.88
C ILE A 5 14.73 9.48 43.60
N ILE A 6 15.30 10.69 43.73
CA ILE A 6 15.79 11.48 42.58
C ILE A 6 16.96 10.77 41.88
N PHE A 7 17.86 10.15 42.65
CA PHE A 7 18.99 9.41 42.09
C PHE A 7 18.53 8.13 41.37
N MET A 8 17.48 7.46 41.87
CA MET A 8 16.90 6.27 41.24
C MET A 8 16.15 6.60 39.93
N LEU A 9 15.44 7.74 39.87
CA LEU A 9 14.78 8.23 38.66
C LEU A 9 15.77 8.62 37.55
N LEU A 10 16.94 9.17 37.91
CA LEU A 10 18.00 9.52 36.94
C LEU A 10 18.71 8.29 36.34
N PHE A 11 18.77 7.17 37.07
CA PHE A 11 19.33 5.91 36.57
C PHE A 11 18.37 5.14 35.65
N LEU A 12 17.06 5.36 35.78
CA LEU A 12 16.05 4.74 34.90
C LEU A 12 15.94 5.44 33.54
N SER A 13 16.27 6.74 33.44
CA SER A 13 16.22 7.50 32.18
C SER A 13 17.39 7.27 31.23
N SER A 14 18.51 6.69 31.70
CA SER A 14 19.72 6.46 30.90
C SER A 14 19.76 5.09 30.21
N HIS A 15 18.78 4.23 30.46
CA HIS A 15 18.59 3.01 29.68
C HIS A 15 17.79 3.36 28.43
N SER A 16 18.44 4.01 27.46
CA SER A 16 17.93 4.10 26.10
C SER A 16 17.74 2.68 25.59
N ALA A 17 16.51 2.18 25.67
CA ALA A 17 16.12 0.90 25.13
C ALA A 17 16.42 0.91 23.63
N LYS A 18 17.55 0.35 23.21
CA LYS A 18 17.91 0.11 21.81
C LYS A 18 17.00 -0.91 21.11
N ALA A 19 15.79 -1.13 21.63
CA ALA A 19 14.90 -2.18 21.16
C ALA A 19 14.19 -1.84 19.84
N GLN A 20 14.32 -0.60 19.33
CA GLN A 20 13.57 -0.13 18.16
C GLN A 20 14.43 0.72 17.20
N CYS A 21 15.69 0.35 16.96
CA CYS A 21 16.58 1.22 16.17
C CYS A 21 16.56 1.00 14.65
N CYS A 22 16.13 -0.17 14.17
CA CYS A 22 16.30 -0.53 12.76
C CYS A 22 14.96 -0.92 12.11
N PRO A 23 14.84 -0.76 10.79
CA PRO A 23 13.77 -1.43 10.05
C PRO A 23 13.95 -2.95 10.19
N TYR A 24 12.86 -3.66 10.43
CA TYR A 24 12.81 -5.11 10.49
C TYR A 24 12.31 -5.67 9.17
N ILE A 25 13.02 -6.64 8.59
CA ILE A 25 12.61 -7.30 7.35
C ILE A 25 11.75 -8.50 7.74
N ASN A 26 10.43 -8.39 7.53
CA ASN A 26 9.50 -9.49 7.80
C ASN A 26 9.68 -10.62 6.78
N GLY A 27 9.96 -10.27 5.53
CA GLY A 27 10.18 -11.24 4.47
C GLY A 27 10.42 -10.57 3.12
N VAL A 28 10.97 -11.34 2.19
CA VAL A 28 11.14 -10.95 0.80
C VAL A 28 10.77 -12.15 -0.07
N THR A 29 9.93 -11.93 -1.07
CA THR A 29 9.39 -12.98 -1.95
C THR A 29 9.70 -12.64 -3.40
N ILE A 30 10.09 -13.65 -4.19
CA ILE A 30 10.31 -13.52 -5.63
C ILE A 30 9.04 -13.93 -6.36
N LEU A 31 8.66 -13.14 -7.37
CA LEU A 31 7.54 -13.43 -8.26
C LEU A 31 8.00 -13.45 -9.73
N PRO A 32 7.57 -14.45 -10.53
CA PRO A 32 6.91 -15.67 -10.08
C PRO A 32 7.87 -16.52 -9.21
N ALA A 33 7.33 -17.49 -8.46
CA ALA A 33 8.14 -18.31 -7.54
C ALA A 33 9.23 -19.14 -8.26
N ASN A 34 8.98 -19.49 -9.53
CA ASN A 34 9.89 -20.24 -10.39
C ASN A 34 10.07 -19.50 -11.73
N PRO A 35 10.84 -18.40 -11.78
CA PRO A 35 10.92 -17.57 -12.98
C PRO A 35 11.64 -18.28 -14.13
N ALA A 36 11.06 -18.21 -15.32
CA ALA A 36 11.71 -18.54 -16.57
C ALA A 36 12.47 -17.34 -17.17
N ALA A 37 13.39 -17.58 -18.09
CA ALA A 37 14.16 -16.52 -18.76
C ALA A 37 13.34 -15.58 -19.66
N THR A 38 12.03 -15.80 -19.77
CA THR A 38 11.06 -14.92 -20.44
C THR A 38 10.25 -14.08 -19.46
N ASP A 39 10.24 -14.45 -18.19
CA ASP A 39 9.36 -13.87 -17.19
C ASP A 39 9.93 -12.57 -16.68
N THR A 40 9.04 -11.62 -16.37
CA THR A 40 9.42 -10.40 -15.66
C THR A 40 9.50 -10.71 -14.17
N VAL A 41 10.72 -10.77 -13.63
CA VAL A 41 10.96 -11.03 -12.21
C VAL A 41 10.61 -9.77 -11.39
N ARG A 42 9.83 -9.96 -10.33
CA ARG A 42 9.48 -8.94 -9.34
C ARG A 42 9.89 -9.42 -7.94
N VAL A 43 10.15 -8.48 -7.05
CA VAL A 43 10.53 -8.71 -5.66
C VAL A 43 9.52 -8.01 -4.78
N VAL A 44 8.80 -8.77 -3.95
CA VAL A 44 7.89 -8.24 -2.93
C VAL A 44 8.65 -8.17 -1.61
N MET A 45 8.71 -6.98 -1.03
CA MET A 45 9.44 -6.67 0.20
C MET A 45 8.42 -6.35 1.30
N ASN A 46 8.50 -7.03 2.44
CA ASN A 46 7.69 -6.74 3.62
C ASN A 46 8.61 -6.24 4.76
N VAL A 47 8.47 -4.97 5.12
CA VAL A 47 9.35 -4.29 6.07
C VAL A 47 8.52 -3.57 7.14
N THR A 48 8.92 -3.70 8.41
CA THR A 48 8.37 -2.94 9.52
C THR A 48 9.37 -1.89 9.99
N THR A 49 8.99 -0.62 10.05
CA THR A 49 9.81 0.44 10.65
C THR A 49 9.43 0.68 12.12
N PRO A 50 10.36 1.13 12.97
CA PRO A 50 10.09 1.38 14.40
C PRO A 50 9.31 2.67 14.67
N SER A 51 9.16 3.52 13.65
CA SER A 51 8.48 4.81 13.71
C SER A 51 7.55 4.98 12.53
N GLN A 52 6.46 5.74 12.72
CA GLN A 52 5.63 6.15 11.60
C GLN A 52 6.41 7.08 10.70
N GLY A 53 6.29 6.88 9.40
CA GLY A 53 6.96 7.69 8.38
C GLY A 53 6.41 7.40 7.00
N SER A 54 7.28 7.44 5.99
CA SER A 54 6.90 7.23 4.59
C SER A 54 7.92 6.39 3.84
N PHE A 55 7.45 5.59 2.89
CA PHE A 55 8.32 4.99 1.89
C PHE A 55 8.87 6.10 0.97
N ILE A 56 10.18 6.12 0.77
CA ILE A 56 10.85 7.10 -0.11
C ILE A 56 11.02 6.51 -1.51
N GLY A 57 11.42 5.23 -1.59
CA GLY A 57 11.65 4.56 -2.85
C GLY A 57 12.54 3.32 -2.70
N ALA A 58 12.58 2.52 -3.76
CA ALA A 58 13.45 1.38 -3.87
C ALA A 58 14.20 1.39 -5.21
N THR A 59 15.44 0.93 -5.19
CA THR A 59 16.28 0.79 -6.38
C THR A 59 16.93 -0.58 -6.39
N HIS A 60 17.34 -1.03 -7.58
CA HIS A 60 18.15 -2.23 -7.71
C HIS A 60 19.32 -2.03 -8.66
N SER A 61 20.32 -2.89 -8.51
CA SER A 61 21.40 -3.07 -9.47
C SER A 61 21.72 -4.56 -9.62
N THR A 62 22.16 -4.94 -10.81
CA THR A 62 22.49 -6.33 -11.15
C THR A 62 23.93 -6.41 -11.60
N SER A 63 24.71 -7.29 -10.99
CA SER A 63 26.09 -7.58 -11.36
C SER A 63 26.28 -9.09 -11.45
N GLY A 64 26.25 -9.61 -12.67
CA GLY A 64 26.27 -11.06 -12.92
C GLY A 64 25.08 -11.76 -12.26
N MET A 65 25.36 -12.67 -11.33
CA MET A 65 24.37 -13.44 -10.57
C MET A 65 24.02 -12.81 -9.20
N GLN A 66 24.53 -11.61 -8.92
CA GLN A 66 24.18 -10.87 -7.70
C GLN A 66 23.26 -9.71 -8.04
N ILE A 67 22.16 -9.62 -7.29
CA ILE A 67 21.18 -8.53 -7.42
C ILE A 67 21.16 -7.80 -6.09
N SER A 68 21.47 -6.51 -6.10
CA SER A 68 21.39 -5.66 -4.90
C SER A 68 20.13 -4.84 -4.95
N VAL A 69 19.24 -5.02 -3.99
CA VAL A 69 18.01 -4.24 -3.83
C VAL A 69 18.13 -3.37 -2.59
N SER A 70 17.82 -2.08 -2.72
CA SER A 70 17.81 -1.13 -1.61
C SER A 70 16.47 -0.42 -1.55
N ALA A 71 15.73 -0.62 -0.46
CA ALA A 71 14.53 0.16 -0.14
C ALA A 71 14.84 1.16 0.98
N CYS A 72 14.23 2.35 0.91
CA CYS A 72 14.46 3.42 1.89
C CYS A 72 13.15 3.96 2.45
N TYR A 73 13.11 4.07 3.77
CA TYR A 73 11.94 4.46 4.56
C TYR A 73 12.29 5.64 5.46
N PHE A 74 11.55 6.73 5.41
CA PHE A 74 11.73 7.87 6.28
C PHE A 74 11.32 7.53 7.72
N SER A 75 12.17 7.88 8.69
CA SER A 75 11.84 7.81 10.11
C SER A 75 11.10 9.07 10.53
N GLY A 76 9.78 9.03 10.68
CA GLY A 76 9.06 10.15 11.28
C GLY A 76 9.24 10.23 12.79
N MET A 77 8.60 11.21 13.40
CA MET A 77 8.80 11.58 14.81
C MET A 77 8.06 10.67 15.81
N LEU A 78 7.08 9.88 15.35
CA LEU A 78 6.21 9.10 16.23
C LEU A 78 6.75 7.66 16.35
N PRO A 79 7.09 7.19 17.56
CA PRO A 79 7.57 5.82 17.79
C PRO A 79 6.38 4.84 17.77
N ALA A 80 5.92 4.49 16.57
CA ALA A 80 4.89 3.50 16.34
C ALA A 80 5.30 2.63 15.14
N LEU A 81 5.11 1.32 15.28
CA LEU A 81 5.45 0.37 14.21
C LEU A 81 4.62 0.68 12.97
N GLN A 82 5.25 0.67 11.81
CA GLN A 82 4.58 0.81 10.52
C GLN A 82 5.08 -0.26 9.55
N ASN A 83 4.14 -0.97 8.95
CA ASN A 83 4.43 -2.02 7.98
C ASN A 83 4.33 -1.44 6.57
N TYR A 84 5.25 -1.84 5.70
CA TYR A 84 5.29 -1.53 4.28
C TYR A 84 5.37 -2.83 3.49
N VAL A 85 4.53 -2.96 2.47
CA VAL A 85 4.60 -4.06 1.50
C VAL A 85 4.73 -3.45 0.11
N ASP A 86 5.96 -3.49 -0.42
CA ASP A 86 6.31 -2.87 -1.70
C ASP A 86 6.73 -3.93 -2.72
N THR A 87 6.46 -3.66 -4.01
CA THR A 87 6.90 -4.53 -5.10
C THR A 87 7.88 -3.78 -6.02
N LEU A 88 9.05 -4.37 -6.26
CA LEU A 88 10.06 -3.85 -7.17
C LEU A 88 10.24 -4.79 -8.37
N THR A 89 10.09 -4.27 -9.59
CA THR A 89 10.36 -5.03 -10.82
C THR A 89 11.85 -5.06 -11.11
N LEU A 90 12.42 -6.26 -11.24
CA LEU A 90 13.81 -6.49 -11.68
C LEU A 90 13.91 -6.61 -13.22
N GLY A 91 12.81 -6.96 -13.89
CA GLY A 91 12.78 -7.20 -15.33
C GLY A 91 13.04 -8.66 -15.70
N VAL A 92 13.34 -8.91 -16.96
CA VAL A 92 13.65 -10.26 -17.46
C VAL A 92 15.12 -10.58 -17.15
N LEU A 93 15.36 -11.73 -16.53
CA LEU A 93 16.68 -12.17 -16.13
C LEU A 93 17.13 -13.38 -16.98
N PRO A 94 18.41 -13.49 -17.36
CA PRO A 94 18.97 -14.69 -17.96
C PRO A 94 18.84 -15.93 -17.06
N VAL A 95 18.97 -17.11 -17.66
CA VAL A 95 19.04 -18.38 -16.92
C VAL A 95 20.22 -18.36 -15.94
N GLY A 96 19.97 -18.69 -14.68
CA GLY A 96 21.01 -18.64 -13.65
C GLY A 96 20.51 -18.85 -12.23
N THR A 97 21.44 -19.02 -11.30
CA THR A 97 21.15 -19.01 -9.86
C THR A 97 21.58 -17.66 -9.30
N TYR A 98 20.62 -16.87 -8.85
CA TYR A 98 20.83 -15.52 -8.37
C TYR A 98 20.87 -15.48 -6.85
N THR A 99 21.72 -14.60 -6.32
CA THR A 99 21.68 -14.17 -4.92
C THR A 99 21.17 -12.73 -4.86
N LEU A 100 20.01 -12.54 -4.25
CA LEU A 100 19.42 -11.24 -3.99
C LEU A 100 19.87 -10.73 -2.61
N HIS A 101 20.59 -9.63 -2.61
CA HIS A 101 21.00 -8.86 -1.43
C HIS A 101 20.01 -7.73 -1.20
N PHE A 102 19.06 -7.92 -0.29
CA PHE A 102 18.10 -6.88 0.07
C PHE A 102 18.58 -6.08 1.28
N THR A 103 18.59 -4.74 1.17
CA THR A 103 18.86 -3.81 2.26
C THR A 103 17.65 -2.90 2.48
N ALA A 104 17.05 -2.96 3.66
CA ALA A 104 16.06 -1.99 4.12
C ALA A 104 16.78 -0.88 4.90
N ARG A 105 16.62 0.37 4.48
CA ARG A 105 17.27 1.55 5.07
C ARG A 105 16.25 2.46 5.73
N GLN A 106 16.60 2.98 6.89
CA GLN A 106 15.86 4.07 7.54
C GLN A 106 16.56 5.39 7.27
N SER A 107 15.81 6.41 6.86
CA SER A 107 16.32 7.72 6.44
C SER A 107 15.97 8.81 7.46
N ALA A 108 16.90 9.73 7.68
CA ALA A 108 16.64 10.98 8.43
C ALA A 108 15.96 12.06 7.59
N ASN A 109 15.91 11.90 6.25
CA ASN A 109 15.29 12.84 5.33
C ASN A 109 14.06 12.21 4.66
N ALA A 110 12.96 12.96 4.57
CA ALA A 110 11.69 12.47 4.01
C ALA A 110 11.66 12.44 2.48
N THR A 111 12.55 13.18 1.81
CA THR A 111 12.52 13.39 0.36
C THR A 111 13.55 12.53 -0.38
N TYR A 112 14.74 12.34 0.20
CA TYR A 112 15.79 11.51 -0.37
C TYR A 112 16.37 10.55 0.68
N CYS A 113 16.97 9.46 0.21
CA CYS A 113 17.53 8.47 1.12
C CYS A 113 18.83 8.99 1.76
N GLN A 114 18.75 9.41 3.03
CA GLN A 114 19.89 9.73 3.89
C GLN A 114 19.93 8.69 5.01
N PRO A 115 20.54 7.51 4.76
CA PRO A 115 20.43 6.38 5.67
C PRO A 115 21.08 6.68 7.02
N VAL A 116 20.34 6.39 8.09
CA VAL A 116 20.81 6.42 9.48
C VAL A 116 20.93 5.04 10.08
N ASP A 117 20.15 4.09 9.58
CA ASP A 117 20.17 2.69 10.01
C ASP A 117 19.78 1.77 8.84
N SER A 118 20.12 0.49 8.94
CA SER A 118 19.75 -0.51 7.95
C SER A 118 19.78 -1.94 8.47
N THR A 119 18.93 -2.77 7.89
CA THR A 119 18.95 -4.22 8.04
C THR A 119 19.08 -4.85 6.66
N GLN A 120 19.70 -6.03 6.56
CA GLN A 120 19.89 -6.73 5.30
C GLN A 120 19.60 -8.23 5.40
N ILE A 121 19.18 -8.83 4.30
CA ILE A 121 18.99 -10.27 4.13
C ILE A 121 19.44 -10.71 2.74
N ASN A 122 19.90 -11.95 2.63
CA ASN A 122 20.27 -12.58 1.36
C ASN A 122 19.30 -13.72 1.05
N ILE A 123 18.81 -13.78 -0.18
CA ILE A 123 17.90 -14.84 -0.65
C ILE A 123 18.42 -15.39 -1.97
N GLY A 124 18.44 -16.72 -2.10
CA GLY A 124 18.76 -17.39 -3.35
C GLY A 124 17.49 -17.71 -4.14
N PHE A 125 17.53 -17.52 -5.46
CA PHE A 125 16.50 -18.03 -6.37
C PHE A 125 17.11 -18.44 -7.71
N THR A 126 16.40 -19.27 -8.47
CA THR A 126 16.86 -19.76 -9.77
C THR A 126 15.94 -19.28 -10.87
N VAL A 127 16.52 -18.71 -11.92
CA VAL A 127 15.84 -18.45 -13.19
C VAL A 127 16.10 -19.65 -14.10
N GLY A 128 15.04 -20.38 -14.42
CA GLY A 128 15.11 -21.51 -15.33
C GLY A 128 15.32 -21.06 -16.78
N ALA A 129 15.72 -22.02 -17.63
CA ALA A 129 15.55 -21.85 -19.07
C ALA A 129 14.12 -21.40 -19.39
N SER A 130 13.94 -20.69 -20.51
CA SER A 130 12.59 -20.56 -21.08
C SER A 130 12.06 -21.97 -21.29
N GLN A 131 11.28 -22.43 -20.33
CA GLN A 131 10.52 -23.65 -20.45
C GLN A 131 9.19 -23.15 -20.95
N THR A 132 8.80 -23.57 -22.16
CA THR A 132 7.37 -23.80 -22.35
C THR A 132 6.97 -24.66 -21.16
N PRO A 133 6.06 -24.19 -20.28
CA PRO A 133 5.74 -24.92 -19.07
C PRO A 133 5.48 -26.37 -19.46
N PRO A 134 5.97 -27.35 -18.69
CA PRO A 134 5.55 -28.72 -18.90
C PRO A 134 4.03 -28.69 -19.06
N PRO A 135 3.47 -29.28 -20.13
CA PRO A 135 2.06 -29.12 -20.49
C PRO A 135 1.06 -29.52 -19.39
N CYS A 136 1.56 -30.07 -18.28
CA CYS A 136 0.80 -30.46 -17.13
C CYS A 136 0.74 -29.43 -16.00
N CYS A 137 1.53 -28.36 -15.96
CA CYS A 137 1.60 -27.52 -14.76
C CYS A 137 0.74 -26.24 -14.86
N ILE A 138 0.06 -25.90 -13.77
CA ILE A 138 -0.54 -24.57 -13.60
C ILE A 138 0.54 -23.56 -13.18
N VAL A 139 0.53 -22.38 -13.79
CA VAL A 139 1.47 -21.29 -13.48
C VAL A 139 0.69 -19.98 -13.39
N ILE A 140 0.86 -19.23 -12.32
CA ILE A 140 0.27 -17.91 -12.14
C ILE A 140 1.19 -16.88 -12.81
N GLU A 141 0.73 -16.27 -13.90
CA GLU A 141 1.49 -15.30 -14.69
C GLU A 141 1.43 -13.89 -14.10
N ASP A 142 0.24 -13.47 -13.64
CA ASP A 142 0.04 -12.13 -13.06
C ASP A 142 -1.11 -12.08 -12.05
N LEU A 143 -1.02 -11.15 -11.11
CA LEU A 143 -2.06 -10.83 -10.14
C LEU A 143 -2.27 -9.32 -10.07
N GLN A 144 -3.52 -8.88 -10.21
CA GLN A 144 -3.90 -7.47 -10.14
C GLN A 144 -5.14 -7.27 -9.29
N LEU A 145 -5.19 -6.19 -8.51
CA LEU A 145 -6.38 -5.80 -7.77
C LEU A 145 -7.23 -4.84 -8.60
N ILE A 146 -8.54 -4.98 -8.48
CA ILE A 146 -9.53 -4.13 -9.13
C ILE A 146 -10.49 -3.60 -8.05
N PRO A 147 -10.50 -2.28 -7.78
CA PRO A 147 -9.56 -1.29 -8.31
C PRO A 147 -8.14 -1.51 -7.79
N ALA A 148 -7.15 -0.98 -8.51
CA ALA A 148 -5.76 -1.02 -8.06
C ALA A 148 -5.51 -0.19 -6.78
N ASN A 149 -6.35 0.82 -6.54
CA ASN A 149 -6.30 1.66 -5.33
C ASN A 149 -7.64 1.58 -4.61
N VAL A 150 -7.64 1.05 -3.38
CA VAL A 150 -8.84 0.93 -2.55
C VAL A 150 -8.87 2.07 -1.54
N VAL A 151 -9.83 2.98 -1.70
CA VAL A 151 -9.89 4.25 -0.94
C VAL A 151 -10.91 4.25 0.19
N ALA A 152 -11.71 3.18 0.30
CA ALA A 152 -12.71 3.02 1.34
C ALA A 152 -12.89 1.54 1.70
N ASP A 153 -13.22 1.29 2.96
CA ASP A 153 -13.57 -0.04 3.49
C ASP A 153 -14.94 -0.54 3.01
N THR A 154 -15.72 0.30 2.33
CA THR A 154 -16.98 -0.07 1.68
C THR A 154 -16.83 -0.44 0.21
N GLN A 155 -15.62 -0.32 -0.35
CA GLN A 155 -15.39 -0.60 -1.76
C GLN A 155 -15.25 -2.10 -1.98
N GLU A 156 -16.00 -2.64 -2.96
CA GLU A 156 -15.81 -4.02 -3.41
C GLU A 156 -14.45 -4.15 -4.11
N ILE A 157 -13.73 -5.22 -3.78
CA ILE A 157 -12.40 -5.50 -4.25
C ILE A 157 -12.44 -6.81 -5.00
N GLN A 158 -11.88 -6.83 -6.21
CA GLN A 158 -11.72 -8.04 -7.00
C GLN A 158 -10.23 -8.31 -7.23
N LEU A 159 -9.87 -9.58 -7.31
CA LEU A 159 -8.54 -10.05 -7.72
C LEU A 159 -8.64 -10.61 -9.13
N ARG A 160 -7.96 -9.98 -10.10
CA ARG A 160 -7.72 -10.54 -11.43
C ARG A 160 -6.46 -11.39 -11.38
N ALA A 161 -6.59 -12.68 -11.72
CA ALA A 161 -5.45 -13.57 -11.91
C ALA A 161 -5.34 -13.97 -13.38
N GLU A 162 -4.13 -13.92 -13.91
CA GLU A 162 -3.77 -14.46 -15.22
C GLU A 162 -2.96 -15.73 -15.00
N ILE A 163 -3.45 -16.84 -15.51
CA ILE A 163 -2.98 -18.16 -15.16
C ILE A 163 -2.78 -18.97 -16.43
N GLN A 164 -1.58 -19.50 -16.59
CA GLN A 164 -1.24 -20.43 -17.65
C GLN A 164 -1.58 -21.86 -17.23
N MET A 165 -2.39 -22.54 -18.03
CA MET A 165 -2.91 -23.88 -17.72
C MET A 165 -3.22 -24.67 -19.00
N PRO A 166 -3.45 -26.00 -18.93
CA PRO A 166 -3.90 -26.77 -20.08
C PRO A 166 -5.15 -26.19 -20.73
N ALA A 167 -5.27 -26.23 -22.06
CA ALA A 167 -6.28 -25.49 -22.83
C ALA A 167 -7.74 -25.85 -22.52
N MET A 168 -7.98 -27.00 -21.90
CA MET A 168 -9.31 -27.47 -21.47
C MET A 168 -9.51 -27.36 -19.96
N ALA A 169 -8.57 -26.70 -19.26
CA ALA A 169 -8.72 -26.42 -17.85
C ALA A 169 -9.91 -25.48 -17.61
N SER A 170 -10.62 -25.71 -16.52
CA SER A 170 -11.67 -24.79 -16.08
C SER A 170 -11.66 -24.64 -14.58
N LEU A 171 -11.98 -23.44 -14.10
CA LEU A 171 -12.15 -23.16 -12.69
C LEU A 171 -13.36 -23.95 -12.17
N HIS A 172 -13.10 -24.89 -11.25
CA HIS A 172 -14.14 -25.71 -10.63
C HIS A 172 -14.66 -25.12 -9.34
N SER A 173 -13.74 -24.59 -8.52
CA SER A 173 -14.09 -24.01 -7.23
C SER A 173 -13.07 -22.98 -6.81
N HIS A 174 -13.51 -22.02 -6.00
CA HIS A 174 -12.64 -21.11 -5.30
C HIS A 174 -13.17 -20.84 -3.89
N PHE A 175 -12.28 -20.42 -3.00
CA PHE A 175 -12.59 -20.07 -1.64
C PHE A 175 -11.73 -18.87 -1.22
N VAL A 176 -12.36 -17.85 -0.62
CA VAL A 176 -11.68 -16.66 -0.11
C VAL A 176 -11.77 -16.67 1.41
N GLN A 177 -10.63 -16.50 2.07
CA GLN A 177 -10.54 -16.46 3.53
C GLN A 177 -9.65 -15.31 3.99
N VAL A 178 -10.10 -14.57 5.00
CA VAL A 178 -9.28 -13.57 5.68
C VAL A 178 -8.69 -14.19 6.95
N LEU A 179 -7.36 -14.23 7.04
CA LEU A 179 -6.55 -14.80 8.11
C LEU A 179 -5.65 -13.72 8.69
N GLY A 180 -6.18 -12.87 9.58
CA GLY A 180 -5.44 -11.73 10.12
C GLY A 180 -5.17 -10.70 9.02
N ASP A 181 -3.89 -10.50 8.68
CA ASP A 181 -3.42 -9.61 7.62
C ASP A 181 -3.29 -10.30 6.25
N THR A 182 -3.67 -11.57 6.14
CA THR A 182 -3.58 -12.33 4.89
C THR A 182 -4.96 -12.63 4.31
N ILE A 183 -5.21 -12.23 3.07
CA ILE A 183 -6.38 -12.65 2.29
C ILE A 183 -5.94 -13.82 1.42
N ARG A 184 -6.38 -15.03 1.74
CA ARG A 184 -6.08 -16.23 0.98
C ARG A 184 -7.20 -16.52 -0.01
N VAL A 185 -6.86 -16.58 -1.29
CA VAL A 185 -7.73 -17.01 -2.38
C VAL A 185 -7.22 -18.37 -2.85
N GLU A 186 -7.96 -19.42 -2.57
CA GLU A 186 -7.61 -20.77 -2.97
C GLU A 186 -8.53 -21.24 -4.10
N THR A 187 -7.94 -21.65 -5.21
CA THR A 187 -8.65 -22.04 -6.43
C THR A 187 -8.30 -23.48 -6.78
N CYS A 188 -9.24 -24.13 -7.47
CA CYS A 188 -9.01 -25.43 -8.07
C CYS A 188 -9.45 -25.41 -9.54
N PHE A 189 -8.52 -25.77 -10.40
CA PHE A 189 -8.72 -25.95 -11.83
C PHE A 189 -8.74 -27.44 -12.14
N LEU A 190 -9.78 -27.89 -12.83
CA LEU A 190 -9.85 -29.26 -13.33
C LEU A 190 -9.22 -29.31 -14.71
N THR A 191 -8.25 -30.19 -14.90
CA THR A 191 -7.56 -30.37 -16.18
C THR A 191 -7.74 -31.79 -16.70
N ASP A 192 -7.80 -31.93 -18.01
CA ASP A 192 -7.61 -33.21 -18.69
C ASP A 192 -6.13 -33.42 -19.06
N THR A 193 -5.81 -34.53 -19.73
CA THR A 193 -4.43 -34.92 -20.08
C THR A 193 -3.90 -34.22 -21.35
N ILE A 194 -4.45 -33.07 -21.75
CA ILE A 194 -4.10 -32.43 -23.03
C ILE A 194 -2.85 -31.56 -22.89
N SER A 195 -2.00 -31.55 -23.92
CA SER A 195 -0.70 -30.89 -23.93
C SER A 195 -0.67 -29.46 -24.48
N LEU A 196 -1.82 -28.90 -24.83
CA LEU A 196 -1.91 -27.50 -25.26
C LEU A 196 -2.06 -26.63 -24.02
N VAL A 197 -1.31 -25.53 -23.94
CA VAL A 197 -1.33 -24.60 -22.81
C VAL A 197 -1.90 -23.27 -23.29
N ASN A 198 -2.87 -22.72 -22.56
CA ASN A 198 -3.45 -21.40 -22.80
C ASN A 198 -3.33 -20.53 -21.54
N SER A 199 -3.29 -19.22 -21.72
CA SER A 199 -3.48 -18.28 -20.61
C SER A 199 -4.97 -18.02 -20.43
N GLN A 200 -5.45 -18.16 -19.19
CA GLN A 200 -6.81 -17.85 -18.78
C GLN A 200 -6.79 -16.73 -17.75
N VAL A 201 -7.74 -15.81 -17.88
CA VAL A 201 -7.92 -14.69 -16.96
C VAL A 201 -9.22 -14.92 -16.19
N ASP A 202 -9.12 -15.01 -14.87
CA ASP A 202 -10.27 -15.11 -13.97
C ASP A 202 -10.26 -13.97 -12.96
N THR A 203 -11.46 -13.59 -12.51
CA THR A 203 -11.65 -12.54 -11.50
C THR A 203 -12.34 -13.14 -10.27
N PHE A 204 -11.78 -12.90 -9.10
CA PHE A 204 -12.27 -13.40 -7.83
C PHE A 204 -12.74 -12.25 -6.96
N ASP A 205 -13.98 -12.29 -6.51
CA ASP A 205 -14.51 -11.28 -5.60
C ASP A 205 -13.94 -11.49 -4.20
N LEU A 206 -13.25 -10.47 -3.68
CA LEU A 206 -12.74 -10.44 -2.31
C LEU A 206 -13.75 -9.77 -1.34
N GLY A 207 -14.82 -9.19 -1.87
CA GLY A 207 -15.83 -8.45 -1.13
C GLY A 207 -15.29 -7.12 -0.61
N THR A 208 -15.83 -6.67 0.52
CA THR A 208 -15.32 -5.52 1.27
C THR A 208 -14.36 -5.98 2.35
N VAL A 209 -13.26 -5.24 2.53
CA VAL A 209 -12.23 -5.55 3.52
C VAL A 209 -12.07 -4.34 4.43
N ASN A 210 -11.95 -4.59 5.74
CA ASN A 210 -11.70 -3.52 6.71
C ASN A 210 -10.41 -2.77 6.37
N LYS A 211 -10.31 -1.49 6.77
CA LYS A 211 -9.08 -0.71 6.65
C LYS A 211 -7.85 -1.47 7.17
N GLY A 212 -6.74 -1.39 6.45
CA GLY A 212 -5.50 -2.09 6.80
C GLY A 212 -4.64 -2.41 5.58
N SER A 213 -3.45 -2.94 5.86
CA SER A 213 -2.53 -3.48 4.85
C SER A 213 -2.61 -5.00 4.88
N TYR A 214 -2.87 -5.62 3.74
CA TYR A 214 -3.05 -7.05 3.59
C TYR A 214 -2.08 -7.64 2.57
N ILE A 215 -1.66 -8.88 2.84
CA ILE A 215 -1.03 -9.75 1.86
C ILE A 215 -2.13 -10.58 1.20
N VAL A 216 -2.29 -10.46 -0.10
CA VAL A 216 -3.21 -11.32 -0.87
C VAL A 216 -2.42 -12.51 -1.38
N GLN A 217 -2.69 -13.70 -0.83
CA GLN A 217 -2.11 -14.97 -1.23
C GLN A 217 -3.06 -15.68 -2.20
N PHE A 218 -2.68 -15.81 -3.46
CA PHE A 218 -3.41 -16.59 -4.46
C PHE A 218 -2.79 -17.97 -4.62
N VAL A 219 -3.58 -19.02 -4.40
CA VAL A 219 -3.17 -20.42 -4.52
C VAL A 219 -3.94 -21.06 -5.67
N ALA A 220 -3.21 -21.50 -6.70
CA ALA A 220 -3.76 -22.20 -7.85
C ALA A 220 -3.46 -23.69 -7.72
N ASN A 221 -4.50 -24.50 -7.49
CA ASN A 221 -4.38 -25.96 -7.45
C ASN A 221 -4.89 -26.56 -8.75
N GLN A 222 -4.18 -27.56 -9.28
CA GLN A 222 -4.64 -28.36 -10.41
C GLN A 222 -5.17 -29.71 -9.92
N GLY A 223 -6.47 -29.95 -10.00
CA GLY A 223 -7.12 -31.19 -9.58
C GLY A 223 -7.54 -32.10 -10.73
N SER A 224 -7.86 -33.36 -10.41
CA SER A 224 -8.57 -34.28 -11.29
C SER A 224 -10.05 -34.37 -10.91
N SER A 225 -10.94 -34.58 -11.87
CA SER A 225 -12.40 -34.55 -11.69
C SER A 225 -13.01 -35.79 -11.01
N SER A 226 -12.19 -36.65 -10.39
CA SER A 226 -12.71 -37.84 -9.73
C SER A 226 -13.57 -37.44 -8.52
N ALA A 227 -14.90 -37.65 -8.64
CA ALA A 227 -15.93 -37.40 -7.62
C ALA A 227 -16.27 -35.93 -7.29
N GLY A 228 -16.04 -34.97 -8.19
CA GLY A 228 -16.54 -33.58 -8.04
C GLY A 228 -15.89 -32.76 -6.92
N ASN A 229 -14.86 -33.30 -6.26
CA ASN A 229 -14.02 -32.59 -5.30
C ASN A 229 -12.65 -32.36 -5.93
N CYS A 230 -11.97 -31.29 -5.52
CA CYS A 230 -10.57 -31.07 -5.87
C CYS A 230 -9.69 -32.08 -5.13
N VAL A 231 -9.56 -33.30 -5.67
CA VAL A 231 -8.78 -34.36 -5.03
C VAL A 231 -7.32 -34.23 -5.46
N LEU A 232 -6.48 -33.82 -4.50
CA LEU A 232 -5.01 -33.75 -4.49
C LEU A 232 -4.36 -33.14 -5.75
N ALA A 233 -3.80 -31.94 -5.57
CA ALA A 233 -3.23 -31.15 -6.63
C ALA A 233 -2.05 -31.85 -7.32
N ILE A 234 -2.14 -32.11 -8.62
CA ILE A 234 -1.05 -32.65 -9.45
C ILE A 234 0.06 -31.60 -9.59
N SER A 235 -0.32 -30.34 -9.65
CA SER A 235 0.56 -29.19 -9.54
C SER A 235 -0.12 -28.10 -8.72
N LYS A 236 0.71 -27.30 -8.04
CA LYS A 236 0.27 -26.18 -7.22
C LYS A 236 1.20 -25.02 -7.49
N ASP A 237 0.62 -23.85 -7.74
CA ASP A 237 1.35 -22.59 -7.75
C ASP A 237 0.79 -21.62 -6.72
N THR A 238 1.62 -20.71 -6.24
CA THR A 238 1.23 -19.71 -5.25
C THR A 238 1.92 -18.38 -5.56
N ALA A 239 1.11 -17.33 -5.70
CA ALA A 239 1.57 -15.98 -5.93
C ALA A 239 1.00 -15.04 -4.87
N TYR A 240 1.64 -13.87 -4.73
CA TYR A 240 1.29 -12.88 -3.72
C TYR A 240 1.13 -11.51 -4.38
N THR A 241 0.24 -10.69 -3.83
CA THR A 241 0.18 -9.25 -4.09
C THR A 241 -0.16 -8.52 -2.79
N SER A 242 -0.01 -7.19 -2.75
CA SER A 242 -0.37 -6.38 -1.58
C SER A 242 -1.66 -5.60 -1.82
N LEU A 243 -2.47 -5.48 -0.79
CA LEU A 243 -3.69 -4.68 -0.77
C LEU A 243 -3.62 -3.71 0.41
N ASP A 244 -3.56 -2.41 0.12
CA ASP A 244 -3.75 -1.36 1.13
C ASP A 244 -5.15 -0.78 1.02
N VAL A 245 -5.97 -1.04 2.03
CA VAL A 245 -7.28 -0.41 2.18
C VAL A 245 -7.11 0.83 3.04
N ALA A 246 -7.02 1.98 2.39
CA ALA A 246 -7.02 3.25 3.11
C ALA A 246 -8.37 3.41 3.83
N GLY A 247 -8.33 3.76 5.11
CA GLY A 247 -9.53 4.29 5.77
C GLY A 247 -9.93 5.60 5.10
N PRO A 248 -11.15 6.14 5.37
CA PRO A 248 -11.52 7.47 4.93
C PRO A 248 -10.45 8.44 5.43
N ILE A 249 -9.54 8.79 4.52
CA ILE A 249 -8.59 9.86 4.72
C ILE A 249 -9.50 11.06 4.95
N SER A 250 -9.32 11.77 6.05
CA SER A 250 -9.94 13.09 6.26
C SER A 250 -10.09 13.78 4.91
N VAL A 251 -11.30 14.28 4.62
CA VAL A 251 -11.88 14.78 3.34
C VAL A 251 -10.97 15.75 2.53
N GLU A 252 -9.77 16.05 2.99
CA GLU A 252 -8.87 17.06 2.46
C GLU A 252 -8.14 16.70 1.14
N ARG A 253 -8.07 15.43 0.69
CA ARG A 253 -7.16 15.07 -0.43
C ARG A 253 -7.74 14.85 -1.83
N PHE A 254 -9.05 14.96 -2.04
CA PHE A 254 -9.62 14.83 -3.40
C PHE A 254 -10.61 15.93 -3.78
N LEU A 255 -10.27 17.19 -3.50
CA LEU A 255 -10.96 18.32 -4.13
C LEU A 255 -10.16 18.83 -5.33
N THR A 256 -10.70 18.52 -6.51
CA THR A 256 -10.64 19.34 -7.72
C THR A 256 -10.42 20.82 -7.38
N THR A 257 -9.28 21.38 -7.82
CA THR A 257 -8.80 22.74 -7.54
C THR A 257 -9.03 23.21 -6.10
N PRO A 258 -8.02 23.17 -5.21
CA PRO A 258 -8.22 23.53 -3.82
C PRO A 258 -8.77 24.96 -3.72
N ILE A 259 -10.00 25.10 -3.23
CA ILE A 259 -10.55 26.42 -2.90
C ILE A 259 -9.60 27.05 -1.88
N GLN A 260 -9.03 28.20 -2.24
CA GLN A 260 -8.18 28.99 -1.37
C GLN A 260 -8.97 30.16 -0.82
N VAL A 261 -8.69 30.53 0.43
CA VAL A 261 -9.29 31.71 1.07
C VAL A 261 -8.15 32.60 1.51
N TYR A 262 -8.07 33.81 0.95
CA TYR A 262 -6.98 34.75 1.25
C TYR A 262 -7.48 36.22 1.26
N PRO A 263 -6.81 37.12 1.99
CA PRO A 263 -5.74 36.82 2.94
C PRO A 263 -6.26 35.99 4.12
N ASN A 264 -5.39 35.19 4.74
CA ASN A 264 -5.69 34.46 5.97
C ASN A 264 -4.39 34.29 6.78
N PRO A 265 -4.17 35.07 7.85
CA PRO A 265 -5.12 35.97 8.51
C PRO A 265 -5.59 37.15 7.65
N PHE A 266 -6.78 37.69 7.93
CA PHE A 266 -7.35 38.86 7.25
C PHE A 266 -7.66 40.00 8.21
N ASN A 267 -7.66 41.22 7.66
CA ASN A 267 -8.21 42.40 8.32
C ASN A 267 -9.66 42.57 7.87
N ASP A 268 -9.92 43.22 6.75
CA ASP A 268 -11.30 43.65 6.43
C ASP A 268 -12.08 42.66 5.55
N TRP A 269 -11.40 41.97 4.64
CA TRP A 269 -12.04 41.12 3.64
C TRP A 269 -11.26 39.85 3.35
N VAL A 270 -11.96 38.86 2.78
CA VAL A 270 -11.36 37.67 2.16
C VAL A 270 -11.84 37.51 0.73
N VAL A 271 -11.08 36.78 -0.06
CA VAL A 271 -11.41 36.29 -1.39
C VAL A 271 -11.46 34.77 -1.33
N ILE A 272 -12.48 34.18 -1.96
CA ILE A 272 -12.62 32.73 -2.11
C ILE A 272 -12.32 32.36 -3.56
N GLU A 273 -11.10 31.87 -3.79
CA GLU A 273 -10.60 31.59 -5.12
C GLU A 273 -11.34 30.39 -5.74
N ASN A 274 -11.74 30.54 -7.01
CA ASN A 274 -12.43 29.51 -7.80
C ASN A 274 -13.76 28.99 -7.18
N TYR A 275 -14.48 29.84 -6.44
CA TYR A 275 -15.77 29.50 -5.85
C TYR A 275 -16.88 30.48 -6.28
N ILE A 276 -18.06 29.94 -6.62
CA ILE A 276 -19.31 30.67 -6.85
C ILE A 276 -20.39 29.85 -6.14
N GLY A 277 -21.13 30.47 -5.22
CA GLY A 277 -22.09 29.74 -4.38
C GLY A 277 -22.26 30.34 -2.99
N ASP A 278 -23.06 29.64 -2.16
CA ASP A 278 -23.38 30.08 -0.80
C ASP A 278 -22.24 29.81 0.20
N TYR A 279 -21.90 30.81 0.99
CA TYR A 279 -20.99 30.67 2.13
C TYR A 279 -21.70 30.88 3.45
N PHE A 280 -21.25 30.14 4.46
CA PHE A 280 -21.74 30.24 5.84
C PHE A 280 -20.56 30.43 6.77
N LEU A 281 -20.62 31.47 7.60
CA LEU A 281 -19.58 31.78 8.57
C LEU A 281 -20.06 31.44 9.98
N PHE A 282 -19.27 30.68 10.71
CA PHE A 282 -19.55 30.26 12.09
C PHE A 282 -18.45 30.68 13.06
N ASP A 283 -18.83 30.89 14.31
CA ASP A 283 -17.87 30.98 15.42
C ASP A 283 -17.36 29.60 15.87
N LEU A 284 -16.43 29.59 16.83
CA LEU A 284 -15.88 28.37 17.41
C LEU A 284 -16.88 27.51 18.19
N LYS A 285 -18.04 28.05 18.56
CA LYS A 285 -19.12 27.32 19.23
C LYS A 285 -20.11 26.73 18.22
N GLY A 286 -19.88 26.93 16.92
CA GLY A 286 -20.76 26.49 15.84
C GLY A 286 -21.98 27.39 15.63
N ILE A 287 -21.99 28.61 16.20
CA ILE A 287 -23.06 29.58 15.99
C ILE A 287 -22.83 30.28 14.66
N MET A 288 -23.84 30.26 13.78
CA MET A 288 -23.78 30.95 12.49
C MET A 288 -23.83 32.47 12.70
N LEU A 289 -22.80 33.16 12.23
CA LEU A 289 -22.67 34.61 12.30
C LEU A 289 -23.16 35.30 11.03
N ARG A 290 -22.91 34.67 9.86
CA ARG A 290 -23.24 35.25 8.56
C ARG A 290 -23.51 34.18 7.51
N HIS A 291 -24.36 34.52 6.55
CA HIS A 291 -24.64 33.77 5.32
C HIS A 291 -24.61 34.75 4.15
N GLY A 292 -24.04 34.34 3.02
CA GLY A 292 -24.06 35.13 1.80
C GLY A 292 -23.78 34.27 0.57
N HIS A 293 -23.77 34.90 -0.60
CA HIS A 293 -23.59 34.24 -1.89
C HIS A 293 -22.47 34.92 -2.67
N VAL A 294 -21.53 34.14 -3.20
CA VAL A 294 -20.47 34.61 -4.09
C VAL A 294 -20.96 34.54 -5.52
N THR A 295 -21.03 35.69 -6.20
CA THR A 295 -21.65 35.82 -7.52
C THR A 295 -20.67 35.68 -8.68
N TYR A 296 -19.39 35.99 -8.46
CA TYR A 296 -18.33 35.83 -9.45
C TYR A 296 -17.02 35.42 -8.78
N LYS A 297 -16.12 34.84 -9.57
CA LYS A 297 -14.80 34.42 -9.08
C LYS A 297 -14.04 35.62 -8.51
N ASP A 298 -13.37 35.37 -7.39
CA ASP A 298 -12.49 36.32 -6.72
C ASP A 298 -13.19 37.57 -6.14
N GLU A 299 -14.51 37.47 -5.89
CA GLU A 299 -15.28 38.50 -5.19
C GLU A 299 -14.74 38.71 -3.76
N LYS A 300 -14.58 39.99 -3.36
CA LYS A 300 -14.19 40.36 -2.00
C LYS A 300 -15.39 40.32 -1.06
N ILE A 301 -15.27 39.49 -0.03
CA ILE A 301 -16.26 39.37 1.04
C ILE A 301 -15.75 40.14 2.25
N PHE A 302 -16.42 41.25 2.58
CA PHE A 302 -16.08 42.12 3.71
C PHE A 302 -16.68 41.58 5.01
N PHE A 303 -15.89 41.58 6.08
CA PHE A 303 -16.20 41.09 7.43
C PHE A 303 -15.74 42.11 8.49
N ASP A 304 -16.09 43.38 8.25
CA ASP A 304 -15.68 44.51 9.08
C ASP A 304 -16.30 44.43 10.49
N GLU A 305 -17.44 43.76 10.60
CA GLU A 305 -18.19 43.59 11.84
C GLU A 305 -17.62 42.53 12.80
N LEU A 306 -16.68 41.70 12.33
CA LEU A 306 -16.11 40.62 13.14
C LEU A 306 -15.02 41.15 14.08
N LYS A 307 -15.02 40.62 15.31
CA LYS A 307 -13.92 40.83 16.27
C LYS A 307 -12.71 39.97 15.88
N SER A 308 -11.52 40.34 16.34
CA SER A 308 -10.32 39.51 16.21
C SER A 308 -10.56 38.12 16.79
N GLY A 309 -10.19 37.07 16.04
CA GLY A 309 -10.52 35.71 16.43
C GLY A 309 -10.43 34.69 15.30
N LEU A 310 -10.87 33.47 15.61
CA LEU A 310 -10.86 32.33 14.71
C LEU A 310 -12.29 31.94 14.33
N TYR A 311 -12.50 31.71 13.04
CA TYR A 311 -13.81 31.43 12.46
C TYR A 311 -13.77 30.23 11.51
N ILE A 312 -14.93 29.62 11.32
CA ILE A 312 -15.14 28.51 10.39
C ILE A 312 -15.99 29.00 9.22
N LEU A 313 -15.41 28.98 8.02
CA LEU A 313 -16.08 29.30 6.77
C LEU A 313 -16.46 28.00 6.06
N LYS A 314 -17.75 27.77 5.87
CA LYS A 314 -18.30 26.60 5.17
C LYS A 314 -18.78 27.01 3.78
N LEU A 315 -18.35 26.26 2.77
CA LEU A 315 -18.62 26.44 1.34
C LEU A 315 -19.13 25.10 0.80
N GLU A 316 -20.45 24.94 0.67
CA GLU A 316 -21.06 23.63 0.38
C GLU A 316 -20.58 22.50 1.33
N SER A 317 -19.80 21.55 0.82
CA SER A 317 -19.18 20.43 1.54
C SER A 317 -17.79 20.73 2.09
N ILE A 318 -17.24 21.92 1.81
CA ILE A 318 -15.88 22.33 2.14
C ILE A 318 -15.89 23.21 3.38
N VAL A 319 -14.95 22.98 4.29
CA VAL A 319 -14.79 23.76 5.52
C VAL A 319 -13.39 24.36 5.56
N LYS A 320 -13.29 25.66 5.84
CA LYS A 320 -12.03 26.40 5.93
C LYS A 320 -11.96 27.16 7.25
N LYS A 321 -10.77 27.13 7.86
CA LYS A 321 -10.45 27.92 9.05
C LYS A 321 -9.92 29.28 8.61
N ILE A 322 -10.50 30.37 9.08
CA ILE A 322 -10.01 31.73 8.81
C ILE A 322 -9.74 32.50 10.11
N VAL A 323 -8.78 33.41 10.08
CA VAL A 323 -8.33 34.18 11.25
C VAL A 323 -8.47 35.67 10.98
N LYS A 324 -9.30 36.36 11.78
CA LYS A 324 -9.43 37.82 11.79
C LYS A 324 -8.37 38.39 12.74
N GLN A 325 -7.57 39.34 12.26
CA GLN A 325 -6.66 40.14 13.08
C GLN A 325 -7.40 41.23 13.84
#